data_AF-I2F7M7-F1
#
_entry.id   AF-I2F7M7-F1
#
_cell.length_a   1.000
_cell.length_b   1.000
_cell.length_c   1.000
_cell.angle_alpha   90.00
_cell.angle_beta   90.00
_cell.angle_gamma   90.00
#
_symmetry.space_group_name_H-M   'P 1'
#
loop_
_entity.id
_entity.type
_entity.pdbx_description
1 polymer ?
#
loop_
_entity_poly.entity_id
_entity_poly.type
_entity_poly.pdbx_seq_one_letter_code
_entity_poly.pdbx_strand_id
1 'polypeptide(L)'
;MESGPITFRVKTLTPLWTGGSDGKMDRVHETGIIGSIRWWYEVIARGLGYYVCDPTSDNRCKLSGKENDGEERISKLCPACYLFGTTGWKRMFSLSVTVDGKQPVRGNEPFSQATTNNINKNWLSKIFEKNLYDRDFFGSLELRVFPRCDRNQIEKQLKAVLSIMSNFGSLGAKPQFGYGLFELTDDAEETKESLRIINRFLKENCFVKKSGDEKGFSLKNYWKIETEVGKSLPPANLEYLGSEVKNSYIPMSFDVRYMLRKEYFGKCGSKKATAEIFGRTKGDKSASKVFVSSFYKEDQKNEKYKLRIWGFTARAVSEIIREAIERDYQTNSDGEIFSFGEMLSEVTEIDS
;
A
#
# COMPACT_ATOMS: atom_id res chain seq x y z
N MET A 1 -8.15 -33.61 -2.70
CA MET A 1 -7.71 -32.36 -2.04
C MET A 1 -6.52 -31.84 -2.82
N GLU A 2 -6.62 -30.67 -3.43
CA GLU A 2 -5.47 -30.03 -4.06
C GLU A 2 -4.39 -29.75 -3.02
N SER A 3 -3.25 -30.43 -3.16
CA SER A 3 -2.12 -30.36 -2.23
C SER A 3 -1.13 -29.23 -2.53
N GLY A 4 -1.33 -28.49 -3.63
CA GLY A 4 -0.45 -27.40 -4.05
C GLY A 4 -0.74 -26.07 -3.35
N PRO A 5 0.20 -25.11 -3.36
CA PRO A 5 -0.07 -23.75 -2.87
C PRO A 5 -1.12 -23.05 -3.75
N ILE A 6 -1.90 -22.16 -3.15
CA ILE A 6 -2.62 -21.12 -3.90
C ILE A 6 -1.55 -20.16 -4.42
N THR A 7 -1.57 -19.83 -5.69
CA THR A 7 -0.55 -18.96 -6.31
C THR A 7 -1.21 -17.70 -6.84
N PHE A 8 -0.72 -16.54 -6.42
CA PHE A 8 -1.10 -15.26 -7.00
C PHE A 8 0.10 -14.68 -7.75
N ARG A 9 -0.05 -14.41 -9.04
CA ARG A 9 0.99 -13.77 -9.86
C ARG A 9 0.84 -12.26 -9.81
N VAL A 10 1.94 -11.61 -9.46
CA VAL A 10 2.03 -10.16 -9.30
C VAL A 10 3.09 -9.63 -10.24
N LYS A 11 2.83 -8.51 -10.91
CA LYS A 11 3.81 -7.78 -11.71
C LYS A 11 3.97 -6.37 -11.15
N THR A 12 5.17 -5.98 -10.80
CA THR A 12 5.42 -4.64 -10.24
C THR A 12 5.37 -3.58 -11.35
N LEU A 13 4.70 -2.46 -11.08
CA LEU A 13 4.68 -1.25 -11.92
C LEU A 13 5.70 -0.20 -11.46
N THR A 14 6.08 -0.25 -10.19
CA THR A 14 7.23 0.49 -9.64
C THR A 14 8.07 -0.45 -8.77
N PRO A 15 9.35 -0.12 -8.49
CA PRO A 15 10.21 -1.00 -7.70
C PRO A 15 9.58 -1.42 -6.38
N LEU A 16 9.72 -2.70 -6.05
CA LEU A 16 9.34 -3.29 -4.79
C LEU A 16 10.55 -3.31 -3.87
N TRP A 17 10.40 -2.71 -2.69
CA TRP A 17 11.38 -2.84 -1.60
C TRP A 17 10.73 -3.46 -0.37
N THR A 18 11.44 -4.41 0.24
CA THR A 18 11.03 -5.02 1.52
C THR A 18 12.20 -5.00 2.48
N GLY A 19 12.00 -4.51 3.70
CA GLY A 19 13.05 -4.46 4.70
C GLY A 19 13.19 -5.77 5.47
N GLY A 20 14.42 -6.27 5.53
CA GLY A 20 14.85 -7.27 6.50
C GLY A 20 14.96 -6.69 7.91
N SER A 21 15.25 -7.55 8.89
CA SER A 21 15.39 -7.15 10.31
C SER A 21 16.52 -6.15 10.57
N ASP A 22 17.51 -6.10 9.69
CA ASP A 22 18.64 -5.15 9.72
C ASP A 22 18.33 -3.82 8.98
N GLY A 23 17.13 -3.69 8.39
CA GLY A 23 16.70 -2.51 7.65
C GLY A 23 17.25 -2.43 6.22
N LYS A 24 17.78 -3.53 5.67
CA LYS A 24 18.27 -3.64 4.29
C LYS A 24 17.40 -4.60 3.48
N MET A 25 17.58 -4.62 2.17
CA MET A 25 16.94 -5.59 1.28
C MET A 25 18.00 -6.45 0.60
N ASP A 26 18.37 -7.58 1.21
CA ASP A 26 19.22 -8.60 0.57
C ASP A 26 18.41 -9.54 -0.35
N ARG A 27 17.10 -9.63 -0.11
CA ARG A 27 16.10 -10.34 -0.90
C ARG A 27 14.72 -9.72 -0.72
N VAL A 28 13.74 -10.15 -1.51
CA VAL A 28 12.33 -9.91 -1.20
C VAL A 28 11.98 -10.72 0.04
N HIS A 29 11.63 -10.02 1.12
CA HIS A 29 11.24 -10.60 2.40
C HIS A 29 9.73 -10.79 2.47
N GLU A 30 9.30 -12.02 2.73
CA GLU A 30 7.89 -12.39 2.85
C GLU A 30 7.19 -11.60 3.97
N THR A 31 7.92 -11.25 5.04
CA THR A 31 7.41 -10.44 6.15
C THR A 31 6.96 -9.05 5.70
N GLY A 32 7.69 -8.42 4.78
CA GLY A 32 7.32 -7.13 4.20
C GLY A 32 6.04 -7.21 3.37
N ILE A 33 5.92 -8.26 2.55
CA ILE A 33 4.72 -8.54 1.76
C ILE A 33 3.51 -8.82 2.66
N ILE A 34 3.64 -9.75 3.61
CA ILE A 34 2.59 -10.07 4.59
C ILE A 34 2.18 -8.82 5.36
N GLY A 35 3.14 -7.99 5.78
CA GLY A 35 2.89 -6.73 6.48
C GLY A 35 2.04 -5.77 5.66
N SER A 36 2.37 -5.57 4.37
CA SER A 36 1.58 -4.71 3.48
C SER A 36 0.15 -5.23 3.25
N ILE A 37 -0.02 -6.54 3.02
CA ILE A 37 -1.35 -7.16 2.84
C ILE A 37 -2.17 -7.05 4.13
N ARG A 38 -1.55 -7.32 5.29
CA ARG A 38 -2.19 -7.15 6.60
C ARG A 38 -2.67 -5.72 6.78
N TRP A 39 -1.79 -4.75 6.55
CA TRP A 39 -2.12 -3.33 6.74
C TRP A 39 -3.30 -2.90 5.88
N TRP A 40 -3.35 -3.33 4.62
CA TRP A 40 -4.49 -3.07 3.75
C TRP A 40 -5.77 -3.79 4.19
N TYR A 41 -5.68 -5.03 4.69
CA TYR A 41 -6.83 -5.70 5.28
C TYR A 41 -7.39 -4.94 6.49
N GLU A 42 -6.51 -4.38 7.34
CA GLU A 42 -6.91 -3.53 8.45
C GLU A 42 -7.64 -2.26 7.97
N VAL A 43 -7.13 -1.61 6.92
CA VAL A 43 -7.74 -0.42 6.29
C VAL A 43 -9.14 -0.74 5.72
N ILE A 44 -9.26 -1.87 5.03
CA ILE A 44 -10.52 -2.34 4.44
C ILE A 44 -11.54 -2.64 5.53
N ALA A 45 -11.16 -3.42 6.54
CA ALA A 45 -12.05 -3.78 7.65
C ALA A 45 -12.53 -2.55 8.44
N ARG A 46 -11.67 -1.56 8.70
CA ARG A 46 -12.08 -0.26 9.29
C ARG A 46 -13.03 0.50 8.36
N GLY A 47 -12.81 0.44 7.05
CA GLY A 47 -13.70 0.99 6.02
C GLY A 47 -15.12 0.43 6.09
N LEU A 48 -15.22 -0.89 6.25
CA LEU A 48 -16.46 -1.65 6.40
C LEU A 48 -17.11 -1.51 7.81
N GLY A 49 -16.50 -0.77 8.72
CA GLY A 49 -17.05 -0.48 10.06
C GLY A 49 -16.70 -1.50 11.14
N TYR A 50 -15.74 -2.39 10.89
CA TYR A 50 -15.28 -3.35 11.89
C TYR A 50 -14.15 -2.79 12.75
N TYR A 51 -14.11 -3.24 14.01
CA TYR A 51 -13.01 -2.94 14.91
C TYR A 51 -11.74 -3.66 14.48
N VAL A 52 -10.64 -2.92 14.44
CA VAL A 52 -9.29 -3.45 14.20
C VAL A 52 -8.34 -2.80 15.19
N CYS A 53 -7.66 -3.61 15.99
CA CYS A 53 -6.71 -3.10 16.98
C CYS A 53 -5.50 -2.42 16.31
N ASP A 54 -4.85 -1.51 17.03
CA ASP A 54 -3.53 -1.00 16.62
C ASP A 54 -2.46 -2.05 17.00
N PRO A 55 -1.78 -2.68 16.01
CA PRO A 55 -0.80 -3.74 16.28
C PRO A 55 0.46 -3.24 17.01
N THR A 56 0.66 -1.92 17.10
CA THR A 56 1.78 -1.29 17.81
C THR A 56 1.43 -0.84 19.22
N SER A 57 0.15 -0.83 19.57
CA SER A 57 -0.33 -0.44 20.90
C SER A 57 -0.28 -1.59 21.92
N ASP A 58 -0.41 -1.26 23.20
CA ASP A 58 -0.58 -2.24 24.28
C ASP A 58 -1.95 -2.91 24.28
N ASN A 59 -2.92 -2.30 23.59
CA ASN A 59 -4.30 -2.78 23.43
C ASN A 59 -4.46 -3.72 22.22
N ARG A 60 -3.37 -4.19 21.62
CA ARG A 60 -3.41 -5.17 20.54
C ARG A 60 -4.00 -6.51 21.00
N CYS A 61 -4.69 -7.21 20.11
CA CYS A 61 -5.22 -8.54 20.41
C CYS A 61 -4.10 -9.47 20.88
N LYS A 62 -4.35 -10.21 21.96
CA LYS A 62 -3.43 -11.23 22.50
C LYS A 62 -4.26 -12.36 23.10
N LEU A 63 -3.82 -13.60 22.91
CA LEU A 63 -4.42 -14.76 23.55
C LEU A 63 -3.51 -15.23 24.68
N SER A 64 -4.12 -15.48 25.84
CA SER A 64 -3.40 -15.84 27.07
C SER A 64 -3.10 -17.33 27.15
N GLY A 65 -3.79 -18.16 26.36
CA GLY A 65 -3.78 -19.61 26.46
C GLY A 65 -4.73 -20.15 27.53
N LYS A 66 -5.51 -19.27 28.19
CA LYS A 66 -6.53 -19.63 29.20
C LYS A 66 -7.94 -19.64 28.63
N GLU A 67 -8.09 -19.37 27.34
CA GLU A 67 -9.37 -19.43 26.64
C GLU A 67 -9.85 -20.89 26.57
N ASN A 68 -11.15 -21.11 26.83
CA ASN A 68 -11.71 -22.44 27.02
C ASN A 68 -11.87 -23.23 25.71
N ASP A 69 -12.15 -22.54 24.60
CA ASP A 69 -12.41 -23.15 23.30
C ASP A 69 -12.01 -22.24 22.12
N GLY A 70 -12.31 -22.67 20.91
CA GLY A 70 -12.02 -21.92 19.69
C GLY A 70 -12.87 -20.64 19.53
N GLU A 71 -14.11 -20.65 20.00
CA GLU A 71 -15.03 -19.51 19.86
C GLU A 71 -14.60 -18.37 20.78
N GLU A 72 -14.26 -18.67 22.03
CA GLU A 72 -13.74 -17.69 22.98
C GLU A 72 -12.44 -17.07 22.44
N ARG A 73 -11.57 -17.88 21.83
CA ARG A 73 -10.33 -17.38 21.20
C ARG A 73 -10.64 -16.41 20.05
N ILE A 74 -11.57 -16.76 19.16
CA ILE A 74 -11.93 -15.91 18.01
C ILE A 74 -12.56 -14.60 18.47
N SER A 75 -13.42 -14.62 19.50
CA SER A 75 -14.06 -13.40 20.02
C SER A 75 -13.08 -12.34 20.54
N LYS A 76 -11.86 -12.74 20.92
CA LYS A 76 -10.77 -11.85 21.39
C LYS A 76 -9.89 -11.31 20.26
N LEU A 77 -10.12 -11.72 19.02
CA LEU A 77 -9.33 -11.32 17.86
C LEU A 77 -10.11 -10.33 16.98
N CYS A 78 -9.44 -9.28 16.55
CA CYS A 78 -9.93 -8.50 15.42
C CYS A 78 -9.69 -9.28 14.11
N PRO A 79 -10.37 -8.92 13.00
CA PRO A 79 -10.26 -9.63 11.73
C PRO A 79 -8.81 -9.82 11.24
N ALA A 80 -7.99 -8.78 11.36
CA ALA A 80 -6.60 -8.84 10.91
C ALA A 80 -5.75 -9.78 11.78
N CYS A 81 -5.95 -9.78 13.11
CA CYS A 81 -5.25 -10.71 14.00
C CYS A 81 -5.71 -12.15 13.76
N TYR A 82 -6.98 -12.38 13.44
CA TYR A 82 -7.48 -13.69 13.06
C TYR A 82 -6.74 -14.24 11.83
N LEU A 83 -6.68 -13.48 10.73
CA LEU A 83 -6.10 -13.95 9.47
C LEU A 83 -4.57 -13.97 9.49
N PHE A 84 -3.94 -12.90 10.00
CA PHE A 84 -2.49 -12.66 9.93
C PHE A 84 -1.71 -13.04 11.19
N GLY A 85 -2.39 -13.45 12.26
CA GLY A 85 -1.74 -13.84 13.52
C GLY A 85 -1.59 -12.70 14.53
N THR A 86 -1.38 -13.09 15.78
CA THR A 86 -0.94 -12.24 16.89
C THR A 86 -0.28 -13.10 17.98
N THR A 87 0.14 -12.52 19.10
CA THR A 87 0.67 -13.28 20.25
C THR A 87 -0.35 -14.31 20.73
N GLY A 88 0.04 -15.59 20.77
CA GLY A 88 -0.84 -16.70 21.13
C GLY A 88 -1.76 -17.19 20.00
N TRP A 89 -1.66 -16.62 18.79
CA TRP A 89 -2.46 -16.99 17.62
C TRP A 89 -1.63 -17.05 16.34
N LYS A 90 -1.48 -18.24 15.77
CA LYS A 90 -0.70 -18.44 14.55
C LYS A 90 -1.48 -17.93 13.35
N ARG A 91 -0.79 -17.26 12.42
CA ARG A 91 -1.33 -16.89 11.10
C ARG A 91 -1.93 -18.11 10.39
N MET A 92 -3.06 -17.89 9.70
CA MET A 92 -3.86 -18.92 9.01
C MET A 92 -3.25 -19.46 7.72
N PHE A 93 -2.10 -18.95 7.32
CA PHE A 93 -1.37 -19.41 6.14
C PHE A 93 0.14 -19.30 6.37
N SER A 94 0.92 -19.88 5.47
CA SER A 94 2.32 -19.54 5.19
C SER A 94 2.40 -18.86 3.83
N LEU A 95 3.43 -18.04 3.60
CA LEU A 95 3.69 -17.40 2.31
C LEU A 95 5.14 -17.67 1.95
N SER A 96 5.39 -18.07 0.70
CA SER A 96 6.70 -18.06 0.05
C SER A 96 6.60 -17.16 -1.18
N VAL A 97 7.65 -16.38 -1.45
CA VAL A 97 7.72 -15.52 -2.63
C VAL A 97 8.75 -16.11 -3.58
N THR A 98 8.35 -16.37 -4.83
CA THR A 98 9.22 -16.99 -5.84
C THR A 98 9.22 -16.21 -7.16
N VAL A 99 10.27 -16.42 -7.95
CA VAL A 99 10.31 -16.10 -9.38
C VAL A 99 10.54 -17.40 -10.12
N ASP A 100 9.65 -17.77 -11.03
CA ASP A 100 9.66 -19.06 -11.74
C ASP A 100 9.85 -20.26 -10.78
N GLY A 101 9.12 -20.25 -9.65
CA GLY A 101 9.22 -21.26 -8.61
C GLY A 101 10.52 -21.27 -7.77
N LYS A 102 11.45 -20.32 -7.96
CA LYS A 102 12.75 -20.25 -7.27
C LYS A 102 12.80 -19.17 -6.19
N GLN A 103 13.54 -19.45 -5.12
CA GLN A 103 13.86 -18.55 -3.99
C GLN A 103 15.33 -18.73 -3.56
N PRO A 104 15.97 -17.75 -2.88
CA PRO A 104 15.45 -16.43 -2.52
C PRO A 104 15.35 -15.51 -3.74
N VAL A 105 14.32 -14.67 -3.78
CA VAL A 105 14.18 -13.66 -4.82
C VAL A 105 15.04 -12.46 -4.47
N ARG A 106 16.08 -12.18 -5.26
CA ARG A 106 16.96 -11.01 -5.07
C ARG A 106 16.46 -9.82 -5.88
N GLY A 107 16.76 -8.62 -5.41
CA GLY A 107 16.55 -7.42 -6.22
C GLY A 107 17.39 -7.42 -7.48
N ASN A 108 16.86 -6.79 -8.52
CA ASN A 108 17.41 -6.76 -9.87
C ASN A 108 17.55 -5.34 -10.45
N GLU A 109 16.96 -4.33 -9.81
CA GLU A 109 17.11 -2.93 -10.18
C GLU A 109 17.90 -2.19 -9.09
N PRO A 110 18.86 -1.32 -9.45
CA PRO A 110 19.56 -0.52 -8.45
C PRO A 110 18.60 0.49 -7.80
N PHE A 111 18.80 0.78 -6.51
CA PHE A 111 18.08 1.85 -5.86
C PHE A 111 18.38 3.17 -6.57
N SER A 112 17.36 3.73 -7.20
CA SER A 112 17.48 4.98 -7.94
C SER A 112 16.31 5.86 -7.61
N GLN A 113 16.56 6.86 -6.78
CA GLN A 113 15.72 8.03 -6.66
C GLN A 113 16.31 9.13 -7.54
N ALA A 114 15.44 9.94 -8.11
CA ALA A 114 15.85 11.02 -8.99
C ALA A 114 15.15 12.32 -8.62
N THR A 115 15.81 13.43 -8.91
CA THR A 115 15.28 14.77 -8.67
C THR A 115 15.67 15.69 -9.81
N THR A 116 14.83 16.68 -10.06
CA THR A 116 15.10 17.81 -10.96
C THR A 116 15.74 18.99 -10.22
N ASN A 117 15.96 18.86 -8.89
CA ASN A 117 16.50 19.90 -8.04
C ASN A 117 17.72 19.42 -7.26
N ASN A 118 18.89 19.95 -7.60
CA ASN A 118 20.17 19.62 -6.95
C ASN A 118 20.16 19.85 -5.43
N ILE A 119 19.35 20.79 -4.91
CA ILE A 119 19.22 21.02 -3.45
C ILE A 119 18.61 19.77 -2.77
N ASN A 120 17.66 19.10 -3.42
CA ASN A 120 17.01 17.91 -2.89
C ASN A 120 17.96 16.71 -2.85
N LYS A 121 18.90 16.61 -3.80
CA LYS A 121 19.87 15.52 -3.90
C LYS A 121 20.65 15.33 -2.61
N ASN A 122 21.20 16.42 -2.04
CA ASN A 122 21.98 16.37 -0.80
C ASN A 122 21.20 15.80 0.40
N TRP A 123 19.91 16.14 0.52
CA TRP A 123 19.08 15.66 1.61
C TRP A 123 18.57 14.24 1.36
N LEU A 124 18.22 13.92 0.11
CA LEU A 124 17.82 12.56 -0.28
C LEU A 124 18.97 11.56 -0.03
N SER A 125 20.21 11.93 -0.34
CA SER A 125 21.37 11.05 -0.09
C SER A 125 21.53 10.72 1.39
N LYS A 126 21.15 11.63 2.30
CA LYS A 126 21.16 11.38 3.75
C LYS A 126 20.03 10.46 4.20
N ILE A 127 18.84 10.59 3.61
CA ILE A 127 17.72 9.70 3.94
C ILE A 127 17.99 8.27 3.50
N PHE A 128 18.62 8.11 2.34
CA PHE A 128 18.85 6.83 1.73
C PHE A 128 20.28 6.31 1.91
N GLU A 129 21.12 6.94 2.72
CA GLU A 129 22.52 6.55 2.94
C GLU A 129 22.68 5.03 3.21
N LYS A 130 21.78 4.46 4.02
CA LYS A 130 21.79 3.03 4.37
C LYS A 130 21.28 2.09 3.27
N ASN A 131 20.48 2.61 2.34
CA ASN A 131 19.83 1.85 1.27
C ASN A 131 20.29 2.29 -0.13
N LEU A 132 21.34 3.11 -0.23
CA LEU A 132 21.78 3.72 -1.49
C LEU A 132 22.20 2.67 -2.53
N TYR A 133 22.70 1.54 -2.04
CA TYR A 133 23.18 0.42 -2.84
C TYR A 133 22.25 -0.80 -2.75
N ASP A 134 21.06 -0.64 -2.17
CA ASP A 134 20.07 -1.73 -2.22
C ASP A 134 19.72 -2.01 -3.68
N ARG A 135 19.46 -3.28 -3.98
CA ARG A 135 18.79 -3.64 -5.22
C ARG A 135 17.33 -3.90 -4.92
N ASP A 136 16.48 -3.11 -5.52
CA ASP A 136 15.04 -3.26 -5.47
C ASP A 136 14.60 -4.36 -6.44
N PHE A 137 13.44 -4.96 -6.20
CA PHE A 137 12.87 -5.92 -7.14
C PHE A 137 11.92 -5.23 -8.12
N PHE A 138 12.09 -5.47 -9.41
CA PHE A 138 11.17 -5.03 -10.46
C PHE A 138 10.93 -6.17 -11.46
N GLY A 139 9.68 -6.59 -11.59
CA GLY A 139 9.28 -7.68 -12.47
C GLY A 139 8.09 -8.47 -11.93
N SER A 140 8.01 -9.74 -12.34
CA SER A 140 6.94 -10.64 -11.94
C SER A 140 7.34 -11.54 -10.77
N LEU A 141 6.41 -11.77 -9.84
CA LEU A 141 6.54 -12.58 -8.64
C LEU A 141 5.37 -13.54 -8.52
N GLU A 142 5.61 -14.66 -7.88
CA GLU A 142 4.59 -15.62 -7.46
C GLU A 142 4.48 -15.58 -5.93
N LEU A 143 3.29 -15.22 -5.43
CA LEU A 143 2.93 -15.32 -4.02
C LEU A 143 2.34 -16.70 -3.77
N ARG A 144 3.15 -17.62 -3.25
CA ARG A 144 2.76 -19.01 -2.99
C ARG A 144 2.24 -19.14 -1.57
N VAL A 145 0.93 -19.24 -1.44
CA VAL A 145 0.19 -19.31 -0.18
C VAL A 145 -0.09 -20.76 0.18
N PHE A 146 0.27 -21.14 1.41
CA PHE A 146 0.01 -22.45 1.99
C PHE A 146 -1.01 -22.29 3.12
N PRO A 147 -2.31 -22.57 2.88
CA PRO A 147 -3.34 -22.48 3.91
C PRO A 147 -3.06 -23.42 5.09
N ARG A 148 -3.47 -23.00 6.28
CA ARG A 148 -3.46 -23.82 7.51
C ARG A 148 -4.86 -24.09 8.05
N CYS A 149 -5.86 -23.54 7.38
CA CYS A 149 -7.28 -23.74 7.63
C CYS A 149 -7.99 -23.86 6.26
N ASP A 150 -9.26 -23.49 6.19
CA ASP A 150 -10.06 -23.57 4.98
C ASP A 150 -9.36 -22.89 3.78
N ARG A 151 -9.01 -23.69 2.77
CA ARG A 151 -8.29 -23.25 1.56
C ARG A 151 -9.07 -22.18 0.81
N ASN A 152 -10.37 -22.39 0.61
CA ASN A 152 -11.24 -21.53 -0.19
C ASN A 152 -11.41 -20.16 0.49
N GLN A 153 -11.59 -20.15 1.81
CA GLN A 153 -11.64 -18.94 2.60
C GLN A 153 -10.34 -18.15 2.48
N ILE A 154 -9.18 -18.79 2.63
CA ILE A 154 -7.88 -18.12 2.51
C ILE A 154 -7.67 -17.57 1.10
N GLU A 155 -7.99 -18.35 0.08
CA GLU A 155 -7.92 -17.93 -1.31
C GLU A 155 -8.77 -16.69 -1.57
N LYS A 156 -10.07 -16.75 -1.25
CA LYS A 156 -11.02 -15.64 -1.44
C LYS A 156 -10.60 -14.39 -0.69
N GLN A 157 -10.23 -14.51 0.58
CA GLN A 157 -9.83 -13.34 1.38
C GLN A 157 -8.55 -12.70 0.85
N LEU A 158 -7.52 -13.48 0.49
CA LEU A 158 -6.28 -12.92 -0.04
C LEU A 158 -6.46 -12.38 -1.45
N LYS A 159 -7.23 -13.05 -2.31
CA LYS A 159 -7.55 -12.57 -3.66
C LYS A 159 -8.28 -11.24 -3.62
N ALA A 160 -9.30 -11.11 -2.77
CA ALA A 160 -10.06 -9.88 -2.59
C ALA A 160 -9.17 -8.71 -2.13
N VAL A 161 -8.32 -8.94 -1.12
CA VAL A 161 -7.40 -7.90 -0.63
C VAL A 161 -6.38 -7.50 -1.69
N LEU A 162 -5.76 -8.47 -2.37
CA LEU A 162 -4.79 -8.20 -3.42
C LEU A 162 -5.41 -7.46 -4.61
N SER A 163 -6.67 -7.76 -4.96
CA SER A 163 -7.41 -7.08 -6.04
C SER A 163 -7.75 -5.63 -5.70
N ILE A 164 -8.07 -5.33 -4.43
CA ILE A 164 -8.20 -3.94 -3.97
C ILE A 164 -6.82 -3.26 -3.98
N MET A 165 -5.78 -3.94 -3.48
CA MET A 165 -4.44 -3.38 -3.38
C MET A 165 -3.81 -3.05 -4.73
N SER A 166 -4.02 -3.84 -5.79
CA SER A 166 -3.47 -3.53 -7.12
C SER A 166 -4.02 -2.20 -7.67
N ASN A 167 -5.28 -1.88 -7.36
CA ASN A 167 -5.95 -0.67 -7.82
C ASN A 167 -5.76 0.56 -6.92
N PHE A 168 -5.57 0.36 -5.63
CA PHE A 168 -5.62 1.45 -4.63
C PHE A 168 -4.42 1.52 -3.69
N GLY A 169 -3.56 0.51 -3.72
CA GLY A 169 -2.48 0.33 -2.77
C GLY A 169 -1.13 0.02 -3.38
N SER A 170 -0.30 -0.63 -2.56
CA SER A 170 1.09 -0.98 -2.87
C SER A 170 1.55 -2.14 -2.00
N LEU A 171 2.55 -2.86 -2.48
CA LEU A 171 3.23 -3.96 -1.78
C LEU A 171 4.57 -3.51 -1.21
N GLY A 172 4.94 -4.11 -0.09
CA GLY A 172 6.22 -3.82 0.57
C GLY A 172 6.24 -2.47 1.27
N ALA A 173 7.43 -1.90 1.39
CA ALA A 173 7.67 -0.66 2.11
C ALA A 173 8.06 0.48 1.16
N LYS A 174 8.18 1.69 1.74
CA LYS A 174 8.50 2.94 1.02
C LYS A 174 7.45 3.42 -0.01
N PRO A 175 6.12 3.20 0.15
CA PRO A 175 5.14 3.75 -0.79
C PRO A 175 5.13 5.28 -0.83
N GLN A 176 5.56 5.95 0.25
CA GLN A 176 5.74 7.40 0.27
C GLN A 176 6.87 7.91 -0.65
N PHE A 177 7.72 6.99 -1.14
CA PHE A 177 8.79 7.22 -2.10
C PHE A 177 8.51 6.53 -3.44
N GLY A 178 7.26 6.13 -3.68
CA GLY A 178 6.78 5.71 -4.99
C GLY A 178 6.90 4.23 -5.31
N TYR A 179 7.11 3.39 -4.30
CA TYR A 179 7.45 1.99 -4.47
C TYR A 179 6.21 1.10 -4.36
N GLY A 180 6.32 -0.09 -4.94
CA GLY A 180 5.41 -1.19 -4.68
C GLY A 180 4.07 -1.13 -5.41
N LEU A 181 3.87 -0.25 -6.40
CA LEU A 181 2.72 -0.39 -7.28
C LEU A 181 2.83 -1.71 -8.05
N PHE A 182 1.69 -2.36 -8.25
CA PHE A 182 1.66 -3.66 -8.88
C PHE A 182 0.32 -3.95 -9.55
N GLU A 183 0.36 -4.90 -10.48
CA GLU A 183 -0.78 -5.54 -11.10
C GLU A 183 -0.89 -6.97 -10.58
N LEU A 184 -2.11 -7.44 -10.38
CA LEU A 184 -2.40 -8.84 -10.21
C LEU A 184 -2.66 -9.42 -11.61
N THR A 185 -1.79 -10.30 -12.09
CA THR A 185 -1.84 -10.78 -13.49
C THR A 185 -2.77 -11.96 -13.69
N ASP A 186 -3.17 -12.62 -12.60
CA ASP A 186 -4.28 -13.58 -12.60
C ASP A 186 -5.59 -12.82 -12.35
N ASP A 187 -6.70 -13.23 -12.99
CA ASP A 187 -8.00 -12.55 -13.01
C ASP A 187 -8.35 -11.87 -11.68
N ALA A 188 -8.08 -10.56 -11.61
CA ALA A 188 -8.36 -9.74 -10.44
C ALA A 188 -9.87 -9.63 -10.23
N GLU A 189 -10.31 -9.71 -8.98
CA GLU A 189 -11.71 -9.52 -8.65
C GLU A 189 -12.10 -8.04 -8.77
N GLU A 190 -13.34 -7.78 -9.15
CA GLU A 190 -13.88 -6.42 -9.11
C GLU A 190 -13.78 -5.86 -7.68
N THR A 191 -13.52 -4.55 -7.54
CA THR A 191 -13.31 -3.92 -6.23
C THR A 191 -14.55 -4.04 -5.34
N LYS A 192 -15.74 -3.80 -5.88
CA LYS A 192 -17.00 -3.89 -5.15
C LYS A 192 -17.26 -5.33 -4.67
N GLU A 193 -17.01 -6.31 -5.53
CA GLU A 193 -17.14 -7.72 -5.16
C GLU A 193 -16.09 -8.15 -4.13
N SER A 194 -14.86 -7.67 -4.26
CA SER A 194 -13.80 -7.89 -3.25
C SER A 194 -14.21 -7.37 -1.87
N LEU A 195 -14.83 -6.18 -1.81
CA LEU A 195 -15.37 -5.64 -0.57
C LEU A 195 -16.51 -6.50 -0.01
N ARG A 196 -17.43 -7.01 -0.85
CA ARG A 196 -18.49 -7.94 -0.42
C ARG A 196 -17.94 -9.25 0.12
N ILE A 197 -16.96 -9.85 -0.56
CA ILE A 197 -16.29 -11.08 -0.13
C ILE A 197 -15.67 -10.90 1.26
N ILE A 198 -15.00 -9.78 1.49
CA ILE A 198 -14.43 -9.46 2.81
C ILE A 198 -15.56 -9.21 3.80
N ASN A 199 -16.52 -8.34 3.51
CA ASN A 199 -17.62 -7.98 4.42
C ASN A 199 -18.43 -9.19 4.88
N ARG A 200 -18.79 -10.09 3.96
CA ARG A 200 -19.50 -11.33 4.24
C ARG A 200 -18.72 -12.21 5.21
N PHE A 201 -17.44 -12.42 4.95
CA PHE A 201 -16.57 -13.17 5.86
C PHE A 201 -16.50 -12.53 7.25
N LEU A 202 -16.42 -11.19 7.31
CA LEU A 202 -16.38 -10.48 8.58
C LEU A 202 -17.67 -10.64 9.39
N LYS A 203 -18.83 -10.62 8.71
CA LYS A 203 -20.15 -10.81 9.30
C LYS A 203 -20.35 -12.24 9.80
N GLU A 204 -20.03 -13.23 8.97
CA GLU A 204 -20.16 -14.67 9.29
C GLU A 204 -19.32 -15.08 10.50
N ASN A 205 -18.18 -14.42 10.72
CA ASN A 205 -17.32 -14.66 11.89
C ASN A 205 -17.68 -13.78 13.10
N CYS A 206 -18.79 -13.05 13.05
CA CYS A 206 -19.31 -12.21 14.14
C CYS A 206 -18.28 -11.23 14.71
N PHE A 207 -17.38 -10.69 13.88
CA PHE A 207 -16.38 -9.74 14.36
C PHE A 207 -17.02 -8.45 14.85
N VAL A 208 -16.44 -7.88 15.90
CA VAL A 208 -16.95 -6.67 16.56
C VAL A 208 -16.98 -5.49 15.59
N LYS A 209 -18.15 -4.86 15.44
CA LYS A 209 -18.30 -3.56 14.78
C LYS A 209 -17.97 -2.43 15.76
N LYS A 210 -17.38 -1.34 15.26
CA LYS A 210 -17.12 -0.13 16.07
C LYS A 210 -17.52 1.11 15.27
N SER A 211 -18.47 1.87 15.78
CA SER A 211 -18.83 3.17 15.24
C SER A 211 -17.77 4.22 15.59
N GLY A 212 -17.46 5.11 14.64
CA GLY A 212 -16.82 6.39 14.94
C GLY A 212 -15.29 6.48 14.97
N ASP A 213 -14.53 5.48 14.51
CA ASP A 213 -13.06 5.64 14.39
C ASP A 213 -12.67 6.23 13.01
N GLU A 214 -13.02 7.49 12.79
CA GLU A 214 -12.59 8.25 11.59
C GLU A 214 -11.11 8.67 11.65
N LYS A 215 -10.47 8.51 12.83
CA LYS A 215 -9.09 8.91 13.06
C LYS A 215 -8.15 7.74 12.74
N GLY A 216 -7.76 7.61 11.47
CA GLY A 216 -6.73 6.64 11.08
C GLY A 216 -6.73 6.32 9.59
N PHE A 217 -6.08 5.22 9.24
CA PHE A 217 -6.12 4.67 7.88
C PHE A 217 -7.37 3.80 7.73
N SER A 218 -8.36 4.29 6.98
CA SER A 218 -9.65 3.63 6.75
C SER A 218 -10.11 3.93 5.31
N LEU A 219 -10.84 3.02 4.66
CA LEU A 219 -11.40 3.35 3.34
C LEU A 219 -12.39 4.52 3.39
N LYS A 220 -12.99 4.81 4.54
CA LYS A 220 -13.93 5.95 4.71
C LYS A 220 -13.27 7.32 4.46
N ASN A 221 -11.97 7.45 4.68
CA ASN A 221 -11.22 8.67 4.41
C ASN A 221 -10.19 8.50 3.29
N TYR A 222 -10.30 7.41 2.53
CA TYR A 222 -9.43 7.14 1.39
C TYR A 222 -9.86 7.96 0.18
N TRP A 223 -8.88 8.49 -0.53
CA TRP A 223 -9.04 9.03 -1.86
C TRP A 223 -7.86 8.65 -2.76
N LYS A 224 -8.11 8.60 -4.06
CA LYS A 224 -7.09 8.36 -5.09
C LYS A 224 -7.26 9.35 -6.24
N ILE A 225 -6.14 9.85 -6.75
CA ILE A 225 -6.01 10.54 -8.03
C ILE A 225 -5.04 9.72 -8.87
N GLU A 226 -5.46 9.37 -10.08
CA GLU A 226 -4.64 8.61 -11.02
C GLU A 226 -4.82 9.23 -12.40
N THR A 227 -3.73 9.62 -13.04
CA THR A 227 -3.80 10.46 -14.24
C THR A 227 -2.61 10.25 -15.16
N GLU A 228 -2.84 10.44 -16.45
CA GLU A 228 -1.79 10.50 -17.47
C GLU A 228 -1.09 11.85 -17.41
N VAL A 229 0.23 11.82 -17.45
CA VAL A 229 1.07 13.02 -17.41
C VAL A 229 1.37 13.46 -18.84
N GLY A 230 0.95 14.67 -19.21
CA GLY A 230 1.19 15.24 -20.54
C GLY A 230 2.54 15.94 -20.68
N LYS A 231 3.26 16.15 -19.57
CA LYS A 231 4.64 16.65 -19.60
C LYS A 231 5.57 15.66 -20.31
N SER A 232 6.52 16.17 -21.09
CA SER A 232 7.61 15.36 -21.63
C SER A 232 8.41 14.73 -20.48
N LEU A 233 8.38 13.40 -20.42
CA LEU A 233 8.98 12.58 -19.38
C LEU A 233 9.93 11.54 -20.02
N PRO A 234 11.14 11.31 -19.48
CA PRO A 234 11.72 11.97 -18.31
C PRO A 234 12.11 13.44 -18.56
N PRO A 235 12.14 14.30 -17.52
CA PRO A 235 12.61 15.68 -17.67
C PRO A 235 14.09 15.73 -18.07
N ALA A 236 14.50 16.75 -18.82
CA ALA A 236 15.86 16.88 -19.35
C ALA A 236 16.97 17.02 -18.27
N ASN A 237 16.64 17.51 -17.07
CA ASN A 237 17.57 17.81 -16.00
C ASN A 237 17.49 16.83 -14.82
N LEU A 238 17.31 15.54 -15.13
CA LEU A 238 17.15 14.52 -14.11
C LEU A 238 18.49 14.14 -13.46
N GLU A 239 18.57 14.29 -12.14
CA GLU A 239 19.73 13.91 -11.35
C GLU A 239 19.42 12.67 -10.49
N TYR A 240 20.10 11.57 -10.79
CA TYR A 240 20.00 10.33 -10.04
C TYR A 240 20.88 10.35 -8.78
N LEU A 241 20.40 9.73 -7.70
CA LEU A 241 21.17 9.50 -6.48
C LEU A 241 22.11 8.31 -6.58
N GLY A 242 21.77 7.33 -7.41
CA GLY A 242 22.56 6.13 -7.68
C GLY A 242 22.80 5.97 -9.17
N SER A 243 22.78 4.73 -9.63
CA SER A 243 22.82 4.44 -11.07
C SER A 243 21.56 4.95 -11.76
N GLU A 244 21.72 5.47 -12.97
CA GLU A 244 20.60 5.72 -13.87
C GLU A 244 19.82 4.42 -14.10
N VAL A 245 18.48 4.51 -14.08
CA VAL A 245 17.59 3.36 -14.27
C VAL A 245 16.86 3.46 -15.60
N LYS A 246 16.58 2.28 -16.17
CA LYS A 246 15.86 2.05 -17.42
C LYS A 246 14.50 2.76 -17.48
N ASN A 247 14.01 2.93 -18.71
CA ASN A 247 12.76 3.60 -19.11
C ASN A 247 11.43 3.00 -18.60
N SER A 248 11.45 2.18 -17.55
CA SER A 248 10.24 1.47 -17.06
C SER A 248 9.43 2.26 -16.03
N TYR A 249 10.08 3.16 -15.30
CA TYR A 249 9.47 4.10 -14.37
C TYR A 249 10.42 5.31 -14.19
N ILE A 250 9.90 6.43 -13.66
CA ILE A 250 10.72 7.61 -13.34
C ILE A 250 10.58 7.92 -11.84
N PRO A 251 11.66 7.74 -11.05
CA PRO A 251 11.60 7.80 -9.60
C PRO A 251 11.69 9.22 -9.05
N MET A 252 10.69 10.04 -9.38
CA MET A 252 10.57 11.43 -8.92
C MET A 252 9.42 11.64 -7.93
N SER A 253 8.95 10.57 -7.29
CA SER A 253 7.89 10.64 -6.28
C SER A 253 8.20 11.68 -5.18
N PHE A 254 9.48 11.85 -4.85
CA PHE A 254 9.92 12.81 -3.86
C PHE A 254 9.70 14.26 -4.30
N ASP A 255 10.06 14.61 -5.53
CA ASP A 255 9.87 15.96 -6.06
C ASP A 255 8.39 16.31 -6.11
N VAL A 256 7.57 15.39 -6.63
CA VAL A 256 6.10 15.53 -6.63
C VAL A 256 5.60 15.73 -5.20
N ARG A 257 5.99 14.87 -4.26
CA ARG A 257 5.58 14.95 -2.86
C ARG A 257 6.00 16.26 -2.19
N TYR A 258 7.21 16.74 -2.47
CA TYR A 258 7.72 17.98 -1.88
C TYR A 258 7.01 19.22 -2.45
N MET A 259 6.70 19.21 -3.75
CA MET A 259 5.82 20.18 -4.38
C MET A 259 4.45 20.20 -3.67
N LEU A 260 3.79 19.05 -3.56
CA LEU A 260 2.47 18.95 -2.90
C LEU A 260 2.50 19.44 -1.45
N ARG A 261 3.58 19.15 -0.72
CA ARG A 261 3.78 19.63 0.64
C ARG A 261 3.86 21.16 0.71
N LYS A 262 4.54 21.79 -0.24
CA LYS A 262 4.66 23.26 -0.32
C LYS A 262 3.32 23.90 -0.67
N GLU A 263 2.61 23.34 -1.64
CA GLU A 263 1.27 23.80 -2.05
C GLU A 263 0.28 23.76 -0.88
N TYR A 264 0.22 22.62 -0.18
CA TYR A 264 -0.64 22.48 0.98
C TYR A 264 -0.27 23.45 2.10
N PHE A 265 1.03 23.65 2.36
CA PHE A 265 1.49 24.64 3.34
C PHE A 265 1.08 26.07 2.96
N GLY A 266 1.20 26.43 1.68
CA GLY A 266 0.78 27.75 1.18
C GLY A 266 -0.72 28.00 1.38
N LYS A 267 -1.56 26.98 1.16
CA LYS A 267 -3.02 27.06 1.36
C LYS A 267 -3.43 27.06 2.85
N CYS A 268 -2.78 26.24 3.69
CA CYS A 268 -3.21 26.04 5.08
C CYS A 268 -2.48 26.95 6.09
N GLY A 269 -1.35 27.56 5.73
CA GLY A 269 -0.55 28.45 6.58
C GLY A 269 0.07 27.81 7.83
N SER A 270 -0.06 26.49 8.01
CA SER A 270 0.24 25.82 9.28
C SER A 270 1.22 24.66 9.12
N LYS A 271 2.44 24.84 9.63
CA LYS A 271 3.46 23.78 9.69
C LYS A 271 2.96 22.54 10.42
N LYS A 272 2.14 22.72 11.46
CA LYS A 272 1.56 21.64 12.26
C LYS A 272 0.61 20.79 11.41
N ALA A 273 -0.33 21.44 10.71
CA ALA A 273 -1.29 20.78 9.81
C ALA A 273 -0.59 20.09 8.63
N THR A 274 0.36 20.76 7.97
CA THR A 274 1.16 20.15 6.90
C THR A 274 1.87 18.89 7.37
N ALA A 275 2.42 18.91 8.58
CA ALA A 275 3.13 17.76 9.14
C ALA A 275 2.19 16.62 9.59
N GLU A 276 0.91 16.90 9.87
CA GLU A 276 -0.11 15.86 10.14
C GLU A 276 -0.53 15.11 8.87
N ILE A 277 -0.42 15.74 7.70
CA ILE A 277 -0.72 15.14 6.38
C ILE A 277 0.52 14.43 5.80
N PHE A 278 1.65 15.15 5.73
CA PHE A 278 2.86 14.68 5.06
C PHE A 278 3.86 13.97 6.00
N GLY A 279 3.51 13.82 7.28
CA GLY A 279 4.32 13.16 8.31
C GLY A 279 5.35 14.07 8.99
N ARG A 280 5.87 13.58 10.13
CA ARG A 280 6.92 14.19 10.97
C ARG A 280 8.08 13.23 11.14
N THR A 281 9.29 13.74 10.96
CA THR A 281 10.54 12.99 11.17
C THR A 281 11.30 13.39 12.42
N LYS A 282 10.96 14.54 13.04
CA LYS A 282 11.54 15.07 14.28
C LYS A 282 10.48 15.17 15.39
N GLY A 283 10.87 14.93 16.64
CA GLY A 283 9.94 14.87 17.78
C GLY A 283 9.06 13.63 17.71
N ASP A 284 7.77 13.79 18.02
CA ASP A 284 6.76 12.74 17.86
C ASP A 284 6.60 12.40 16.37
N LYS A 285 7.22 11.30 15.96
CA LYS A 285 7.20 10.82 14.59
C LYS A 285 5.77 10.44 14.23
N SER A 286 5.33 10.87 13.06
CA SER A 286 4.03 10.50 12.52
C SER A 286 4.18 10.02 11.08
N ALA A 287 3.47 8.95 10.76
CA ALA A 287 3.37 8.46 9.40
C ALA A 287 2.69 9.50 8.51
N SER A 288 3.05 9.51 7.23
CA SER A 288 2.28 10.30 6.27
C SER A 288 0.93 9.64 5.98
N LYS A 289 -0.05 10.49 5.69
CA LYS A 289 -1.37 10.11 5.21
C LYS A 289 -1.54 10.31 3.71
N VAL A 290 -0.49 10.75 3.00
CA VAL A 290 -0.49 10.96 1.54
C VAL A 290 0.69 10.23 0.97
N PHE A 291 0.50 9.52 -0.13
CA PHE A 291 1.48 8.70 -0.80
C PHE A 291 1.49 9.05 -2.28
N VAL A 292 2.66 8.93 -2.90
CA VAL A 292 2.89 9.39 -4.27
C VAL A 292 3.70 8.32 -4.97
N SER A 293 3.23 7.82 -6.09
CA SER A 293 3.94 6.84 -6.90
C SER A 293 5.18 7.46 -7.56
N SER A 294 6.14 6.63 -7.98
CA SER A 294 7.01 7.01 -9.09
C SER A 294 6.15 7.15 -10.34
N PHE A 295 6.59 7.88 -11.36
CA PHE A 295 5.88 7.84 -12.64
C PHE A 295 6.07 6.44 -13.24
N TYR A 296 5.02 5.83 -13.73
CA TYR A 296 5.04 4.45 -14.21
C TYR A 296 4.24 4.30 -15.49
N LYS A 297 4.37 3.14 -16.13
CA LYS A 297 3.54 2.75 -17.25
C LYS A 297 2.85 1.44 -16.89
N GLU A 298 1.55 1.33 -17.18
CA GLU A 298 0.80 0.07 -17.04
C GLU A 298 1.34 -0.96 -18.04
N ASP A 299 1.35 -0.60 -19.33
CA ASP A 299 2.08 -1.32 -20.36
C ASP A 299 3.36 -0.55 -20.73
N GLN A 300 4.49 -1.25 -20.76
CA GLN A 300 5.78 -0.69 -21.17
C GLN A 300 5.78 -0.21 -22.63
N LYS A 301 4.84 -0.69 -23.46
CA LYS A 301 4.58 -0.21 -24.82
C LYS A 301 3.88 1.15 -24.85
N ASN A 302 3.26 1.59 -23.75
CA ASN A 302 2.58 2.89 -23.70
C ASN A 302 3.60 4.03 -23.79
N GLU A 303 3.25 5.06 -24.54
CA GLU A 303 4.09 6.26 -24.67
C GLU A 303 3.98 7.15 -23.41
N LYS A 304 2.80 7.18 -22.80
CA LYS A 304 2.49 8.07 -21.69
C LYS A 304 2.77 7.44 -20.33
N TYR A 305 3.33 8.24 -19.45
CA TYR A 305 3.48 7.90 -18.04
C TYR A 305 2.23 8.26 -17.25
N LYS A 306 1.94 7.46 -16.22
CA LYS A 306 0.92 7.72 -15.22
C LYS A 306 1.54 8.13 -13.88
N LEU A 307 0.75 8.86 -13.11
CA LEU A 307 1.03 9.23 -11.73
C LEU A 307 -0.17 8.83 -10.87
N ARG A 308 0.10 8.11 -9.78
CA ARG A 308 -0.91 7.76 -8.76
C ARG A 308 -0.56 8.45 -7.45
N ILE A 309 -1.53 9.16 -6.90
CA ILE A 309 -1.46 9.78 -5.58
C ILE A 309 -2.68 9.32 -4.79
N TRP A 310 -2.47 8.89 -3.56
CA TRP A 310 -3.57 8.48 -2.70
C TRP A 310 -3.33 8.94 -1.27
N GLY A 311 -4.41 9.04 -0.50
CA GLY A 311 -4.31 9.46 0.87
C GLY A 311 -5.48 9.06 1.73
N PHE A 312 -5.33 9.27 3.03
CA PHE A 312 -6.26 8.94 4.10
C PHE A 312 -6.55 10.19 4.92
N THR A 313 -7.27 11.13 4.31
CA THR A 313 -7.46 12.50 4.82
C THR A 313 -8.86 13.01 4.45
N ALA A 314 -9.21 14.20 4.96
CA ALA A 314 -10.42 14.90 4.50
C ALA A 314 -10.33 15.24 2.99
N ARG A 315 -11.49 15.27 2.32
CA ARG A 315 -11.62 15.59 0.88
C ARG A 315 -11.01 16.95 0.50
N ALA A 316 -11.05 17.94 1.39
CA ALA A 316 -10.40 19.24 1.12
C ALA A 316 -8.90 19.13 0.79
N VAL A 317 -8.20 18.12 1.34
CA VAL A 317 -6.78 17.88 1.04
C VAL A 317 -6.59 17.33 -0.37
N SER A 318 -7.48 16.43 -0.82
CA SER A 318 -7.39 15.83 -2.16
C SER A 318 -7.65 16.85 -3.25
N GLU A 319 -8.57 17.80 -3.04
CA GLU A 319 -8.83 18.90 -3.98
C GLU A 319 -7.60 19.79 -4.19
N ILE A 320 -6.94 20.20 -3.10
CA ILE A 320 -5.68 20.97 -3.17
C ILE A 320 -4.60 20.22 -3.95
N ILE A 321 -4.51 18.90 -3.73
CA ILE A 321 -3.53 18.06 -4.42
C ILE A 321 -3.85 17.92 -5.90
N ARG A 322 -5.13 17.73 -6.26
CA ARG A 322 -5.58 17.65 -7.66
C ARG A 322 -5.22 18.93 -8.42
N GLU A 323 -5.61 20.09 -7.87
CA GLU A 323 -5.31 21.41 -8.47
C GLU A 323 -3.80 21.59 -8.74
N ALA A 324 -2.96 21.16 -7.79
CA ALA A 324 -1.51 21.26 -7.94
C ALA A 324 -0.95 20.34 -9.04
N ILE A 325 -1.50 19.14 -9.19
CA ILE A 325 -1.05 18.18 -10.20
C ILE A 325 -1.49 18.58 -11.60
N GLU A 326 -2.75 19.00 -11.77
CA GLU A 326 -3.27 19.48 -13.05
C GLU A 326 -2.43 20.65 -13.58
N ARG A 327 -2.07 21.59 -12.68
CA ARG A 327 -1.24 22.75 -13.03
C ARG A 327 0.21 22.37 -13.37
N ASP A 328 0.87 21.56 -12.56
CA ASP A 328 2.34 21.37 -12.67
C ASP A 328 2.74 20.21 -13.62
N TYR A 329 1.82 19.29 -13.93
CA TYR A 329 2.09 18.09 -14.73
C TYR A 329 1.27 17.98 -16.03
N GLN A 330 0.44 18.97 -16.37
CA GLN A 330 -0.30 19.05 -17.64
C GLN A 330 -1.06 17.76 -17.95
N THR A 331 -1.99 17.39 -17.08
CA THR A 331 -2.70 16.11 -17.17
C THR A 331 -3.87 16.17 -18.16
N ASN A 332 -4.10 15.09 -18.90
CA ASN A 332 -5.04 15.09 -20.05
C ASN A 332 -6.53 14.80 -19.72
N SER A 333 -6.94 14.81 -18.45
CA SER A 333 -8.33 14.61 -18.07
C SER A 333 -8.58 15.10 -16.65
N ASP A 334 -9.79 15.62 -16.40
CA ASP A 334 -10.33 15.95 -15.07
C ASP A 334 -9.91 14.88 -14.06
N GLY A 335 -8.93 15.15 -13.20
CA GLY A 335 -8.34 14.14 -12.33
C GLY A 335 -9.35 13.69 -11.28
N GLU A 336 -10.27 12.80 -11.63
CA GLU A 336 -11.40 12.47 -10.76
C GLU A 336 -10.86 11.91 -9.45
N ILE A 337 -11.32 12.52 -8.36
CA ILE A 337 -10.96 12.08 -7.03
C ILE A 337 -11.84 10.89 -6.71
N PHE A 338 -11.31 9.70 -6.91
CA PHE A 338 -11.96 8.48 -6.47
C PHE A 338 -12.07 8.47 -4.95
N SER A 339 -13.22 8.06 -4.43
CA SER A 339 -13.44 7.77 -3.00
C SER A 339 -14.33 6.55 -2.84
N PHE A 340 -14.20 5.86 -1.71
CA PHE A 340 -14.96 4.63 -1.45
C PHE A 340 -16.39 4.87 -0.92
N GLY A 341 -16.83 6.12 -0.75
CA GLY A 341 -18.05 6.46 -0.02
C GLY A 341 -19.29 5.71 -0.50
N GLU A 342 -19.63 5.84 -1.79
CA GLU A 342 -20.78 5.17 -2.39
C GLU A 342 -20.66 3.64 -2.34
N MET A 343 -19.52 3.11 -2.76
CA MET A 343 -19.26 1.68 -2.79
C MET A 343 -19.35 1.02 -1.40
N LEU A 344 -18.87 1.70 -0.34
CA LEU A 344 -19.00 1.20 1.03
C LEU A 344 -20.45 1.20 1.49
N SER A 345 -21.22 2.25 1.20
CA SER A 345 -22.64 2.30 1.54
C SER A 345 -23.38 1.13 0.91
N GLU A 346 -23.23 0.92 -0.41
CA GLU A 346 -23.88 -0.18 -1.12
C GLU A 346 -23.49 -1.56 -0.56
N VAL A 347 -22.20 -1.80 -0.31
CA VAL A 347 -21.72 -3.10 0.21
C VAL A 347 -22.27 -3.36 1.61
N THR A 348 -22.33 -2.33 2.47
CA THR A 348 -22.82 -2.49 3.84
C THR A 348 -24.34 -2.59 3.93
N GLU A 349 -25.08 -1.93 3.03
CA GLU A 349 -26.55 -1.99 2.96
C GLU A 349 -27.07 -3.31 2.37
N ILE A 350 -26.47 -3.83 1.30
CA ILE A 350 -26.88 -5.10 0.67
C ILE A 350 -26.76 -6.27 1.66
N ASP A 351 -25.78 -6.22 2.55
CA ASP A 351 -25.52 -7.23 3.56
C ASP A 351 -26.21 -6.93 4.91
N SER A 352 -27.05 -5.91 5.02
CA SER A 352 -27.86 -5.61 6.23
C SER A 352 -29.15 -6.42 6.23
#